data_AF-A0A523UZZ5-F1
#
_entry.id   AF-A0A523UZZ5-F1
#
_cell.length_a   1.000
_cell.length_b   1.000
_cell.length_c   1.000
_cell.angle_alpha   90.00
_cell.angle_beta   90.00
_cell.angle_gamma   90.00
#
_symmetry.space_group_name_H-M   'P 1'
#
loop_
_entity.id
_entity.type
_entity.pdbx_description
1 polymer ?
#
loop_
_entity_poly.entity_id
_entity_poly.type
_entity_poly.pdbx_seq_one_letter_code
_entity_poly.pdbx_strand_id
1 'polypeptide(L)'
;MAIIISLGVSGVWSAYNSEAAERKKEMDDLSESTLYGLEETVISRAQRFATIVLAIVNGASPVITAFIPLIPFLFSRFIPIEYCYWSGFGLAFLILFGMGLFLGRVSRTNLVLSGIKMLLAGGFVVGLSLLLTLMD
;
A
#
# COMPACT_ATOMS: atom_id res chain seq x y z
N MET A 1 11.62 10.73 5.77
CA MET A 1 10.35 11.34 6.22
C MET A 1 9.57 11.98 5.09
N ALA A 2 10.15 12.86 4.25
CA ALA A 2 9.45 13.46 3.10
C ALA A 2 8.77 12.44 2.17
N ILE A 3 9.47 11.34 1.82
CA ILE A 3 8.93 10.25 1.00
C ILE A 3 7.71 9.59 1.66
N ILE A 4 7.74 9.38 2.98
CA ILE A 4 6.64 8.75 3.73
C ILE A 4 5.42 9.67 3.74
N ILE A 5 5.61 10.96 4.00
CA ILE A 5 4.53 11.96 3.95
C ILE A 5 3.95 12.03 2.54
N SER A 6 4.80 12.09 1.52
CA SER A 6 4.39 12.09 0.12
C SER A 6 3.56 10.86 -0.22
N LEU A 7 4.00 9.67 0.20
CA LEU A 7 3.30 8.40 -0.02
C LEU A 7 1.93 8.38 0.67
N GLY A 8 1.84 8.92 1.88
CA GLY A 8 0.57 9.04 2.60
C GLY A 8 -0.42 9.94 1.86
N VAL A 9 0.00 11.16 1.52
CA VAL A 9 -0.86 12.14 0.84
C VAL A 9 -1.26 11.65 -0.56
N SER A 10 -0.31 11.15 -1.35
CA SER A 10 -0.61 10.63 -2.69
C SER A 10 -1.46 9.37 -2.64
N GLY A 11 -1.25 8.50 -1.64
CA GLY A 11 -2.02 7.28 -1.42
C GLY A 11 -3.48 7.56 -1.08
N VAL A 12 -3.76 8.54 -0.21
CA VAL A 12 -5.15 8.97 0.07
C VAL A 12 -5.79 9.54 -1.18
N TRP A 13 -5.13 10.47 -1.85
CA TRP A 13 -5.71 11.17 -3.00
C TRP A 13 -5.95 10.24 -4.20
N SER A 14 -4.99 9.36 -4.49
CA SER A 14 -5.10 8.39 -5.58
C SER A 14 -6.22 7.39 -5.33
N ALA A 15 -6.31 6.82 -4.12
CA ALA A 15 -7.39 5.90 -3.79
C ALA A 15 -8.75 6.59 -3.78
N TYR A 16 -8.87 7.78 -3.19
CA TYR A 16 -10.14 8.51 -3.17
C TYR A 16 -10.69 8.73 -4.57
N ASN A 17 -9.87 9.23 -5.51
CA ASN A 17 -10.34 9.50 -6.87
C ASN A 17 -10.72 8.21 -7.62
N SER A 18 -9.93 7.14 -7.46
CA SER A 18 -10.22 5.85 -8.10
C SER A 18 -11.49 5.21 -7.52
N GLU A 19 -11.57 5.06 -6.20
CA GLU A 19 -12.71 4.47 -5.51
C GLU A 19 -13.97 5.31 -5.70
N ALA A 20 -13.89 6.64 -5.68
CA ALA A 20 -15.04 7.51 -5.94
C ALA A 20 -15.59 7.33 -7.36
N ALA A 21 -14.70 7.20 -8.35
CA ALA A 21 -15.10 6.94 -9.73
C ALA A 21 -15.76 5.56 -9.89
N GLU A 22 -15.19 4.53 -9.26
CA GLU A 22 -15.75 3.17 -9.27
C GLU A 22 -17.11 3.12 -8.56
N ARG A 23 -17.21 3.70 -7.35
CA ARG A 23 -18.49 3.74 -6.60
C ARG A 23 -19.57 4.54 -7.31
N LYS A 24 -19.20 5.63 -7.97
CA LYS A 24 -20.15 6.40 -8.79
C LYS A 24 -20.68 5.55 -9.94
N LYS A 25 -19.79 4.89 -10.68
CA LYS A 25 -20.20 3.99 -11.77
C LYS A 25 -21.11 2.87 -11.27
N GLU A 26 -20.76 2.21 -10.16
CA GLU A 26 -21.61 1.17 -9.55
C GLU A 26 -23.01 1.71 -9.17
N MET A 27 -23.11 2.97 -8.71
CA MET A 27 -24.40 3.60 -8.41
C MET A 27 -25.20 3.95 -9.65
N ASP A 28 -24.54 4.44 -10.69
CA ASP A 28 -25.18 4.76 -11.96
C ASP A 28 -25.75 3.47 -12.60
N ASP A 29 -24.96 2.39 -12.67
CA ASP A 29 -25.38 1.07 -13.18
C ASP A 29 -26.56 0.49 -12.36
N LEU A 30 -26.55 0.66 -11.04
CA LEU A 30 -27.64 0.19 -10.17
C LEU A 30 -28.92 1.03 -10.36
N SER A 31 -28.80 2.33 -10.60
CA SER A 31 -29.95 3.21 -10.83
C SER A 31 -30.64 2.92 -12.16
N GLU A 32 -29.87 2.63 -13.20
CA GLU A 32 -30.37 2.28 -14.54
C GLU A 32 -31.13 0.94 -14.50
N SER A 33 -30.57 -0.07 -13.84
CA SER A 33 -31.20 -1.38 -13.72
C SER A 33 -32.47 -1.40 -12.85
N THR A 34 -32.62 -0.43 -11.94
CA THR A 34 -33.80 -0.31 -11.08
C THR A 34 -34.81 0.74 -11.53
N LEU A 35 -34.48 1.54 -12.57
CA LEU A 35 -35.29 2.68 -13.04
C LEU A 35 -35.65 3.65 -11.89
N TYR A 36 -34.79 3.76 -10.87
CA TYR A 36 -35.03 4.57 -9.68
C TYR A 36 -33.78 5.34 -9.28
N GLY A 37 -33.95 6.61 -8.88
CA GLY A 37 -32.87 7.46 -8.40
C GLY A 37 -32.34 6.98 -7.04
N LEU A 38 -31.05 6.64 -6.98
CA LEU A 38 -30.43 6.08 -5.77
C LEU A 38 -29.63 7.12 -4.96
N GLU A 39 -29.55 8.39 -5.40
CA GLU A 39 -28.63 9.37 -4.80
C GLU A 39 -28.85 9.63 -3.31
N GLU A 40 -30.09 9.61 -2.83
CA GLU A 40 -30.43 9.86 -1.42
C GLU A 40 -30.66 8.57 -0.60
N THR A 41 -30.35 7.41 -1.17
CA THR A 41 -30.54 6.13 -0.48
C THR A 41 -29.45 5.86 0.56
N VAL A 42 -29.76 4.93 1.46
CA VAL A 42 -28.76 4.41 2.41
C VAL A 42 -27.56 3.79 1.68
N ILE A 43 -27.78 3.23 0.49
CA ILE A 43 -26.72 2.61 -0.34
C ILE A 43 -25.74 3.69 -0.82
N SER A 44 -26.23 4.79 -1.38
CA SER A 44 -25.38 5.93 -1.81
C SER A 44 -24.55 6.50 -0.64
N ARG A 45 -25.17 6.66 0.54
CA ARG A 45 -24.46 7.11 1.75
C ARG A 45 -23.38 6.11 2.19
N ALA A 46 -23.66 4.81 2.14
CA ALA A 46 -22.71 3.76 2.48
C ALA A 46 -21.52 3.73 1.51
N GLN A 47 -21.77 3.89 0.20
CA GLN A 47 -20.72 3.93 -0.82
C GLN A 47 -19.78 5.12 -0.61
N ARG A 48 -20.32 6.33 -0.39
CA ARG A 48 -19.51 7.53 -0.07
C ARG A 48 -18.67 7.34 1.18
N PHE A 49 -19.25 6.74 2.22
CA PHE A 49 -18.52 6.44 3.45
C PHE A 49 -17.40 5.43 3.20
N ALA A 50 -17.68 4.35 2.48
CA ALA A 50 -16.69 3.33 2.10
C ALA A 50 -15.52 3.95 1.33
N THR A 51 -15.77 4.81 0.34
CA THR A 51 -14.73 5.52 -0.41
C THR A 51 -13.80 6.32 0.50
N ILE A 52 -14.35 7.07 1.47
CA ILE A 52 -13.55 7.87 2.41
C ILE A 52 -12.69 6.96 3.29
N VAL A 53 -13.29 5.90 3.85
CA VAL A 53 -12.57 4.95 4.71
C VAL A 53 -11.45 4.24 3.94
N LEU A 54 -11.74 3.74 2.73
CA LEU A 54 -10.76 3.06 1.88
C LEU A 54 -9.61 4.00 1.51
N ALA A 55 -9.89 5.25 1.17
CA ALA A 55 -8.87 6.25 0.87
C ALA A 55 -7.93 6.51 2.07
N ILE A 56 -8.50 6.69 3.26
CA ILE A 56 -7.72 6.89 4.49
C ILE A 56 -6.84 5.68 4.79
N VAL A 57 -7.41 4.47 4.73
CA VAL A 57 -6.68 3.23 4.99
C VAL A 57 -5.55 3.04 3.97
N ASN A 58 -5.80 3.34 2.69
CA ASN A 58 -4.79 3.22 1.64
C ASN A 58 -3.61 4.18 1.83
N GLY A 59 -3.83 5.41 2.28
CA GLY A 59 -2.74 6.33 2.58
C GLY A 59 -2.04 6.03 3.91
N ALA A 60 -2.78 5.65 4.94
CA ALA A 60 -2.23 5.41 6.28
C ALA A 60 -1.42 4.12 6.38
N SER A 61 -1.87 3.05 5.73
CA SER A 61 -1.25 1.72 5.85
C SER A 61 0.23 1.68 5.42
N PRO A 62 0.63 2.20 4.24
CA PRO A 62 2.03 2.25 3.84
C PRO A 62 2.86 3.17 4.72
N VAL A 63 2.29 4.27 5.21
CA VAL A 63 2.97 5.21 6.11
C VAL A 63 3.38 4.50 7.40
N ILE A 64 2.44 3.82 8.06
CA ILE A 64 2.70 3.09 9.30
C ILE A 64 3.72 1.98 9.05
N THR A 65 3.54 1.23 7.96
CA THR A 65 4.42 0.11 7.61
C THR A 65 5.85 0.57 7.31
N ALA A 66 6.03 1.74 6.68
CA ALA A 66 7.34 2.29 6.34
C ALA A 66 8.18 2.70 7.57
N PHE A 67 7.58 2.86 8.74
CA PHE A 67 8.33 3.11 9.98
C PHE A 67 8.97 1.84 10.56
N ILE A 68 8.44 0.64 10.25
CA ILE A 68 8.92 -0.61 10.85
C ILE A 68 10.39 -0.88 10.49
N PRO A 69 10.83 -0.77 9.22
CA PRO A 69 12.25 -0.92 8.86
C PRO A 69 13.17 0.16 9.45
N LEU A 70 12.62 1.28 9.94
CA LEU A 70 13.38 2.37 10.56
C LEU A 70 13.65 2.12 12.06
N ILE A 71 12.94 1.18 12.70
CA ILE A 71 13.09 0.87 14.12
C ILE A 71 14.55 0.58 14.52
N PRO A 72 15.33 -0.25 13.78
CA PRO A 72 16.71 -0.53 14.16
C PRO A 72 17.60 0.72 14.20
N PHE A 73 17.29 1.73 13.39
CA PHE A 73 18.06 2.97 13.34
C PHE A 73 17.84 3.86 14.57
N LEU A 74 16.72 3.69 15.30
CA LEU A 74 16.51 4.35 16.59
C LEU A 74 17.55 3.91 17.65
N PHE A 75 18.12 2.71 17.48
CA PHE A 75 19.15 2.14 18.36
C PHE A 75 20.57 2.33 17.82
N SER A 76 20.76 3.14 16.80
CA SER A 76 22.09 3.43 16.19
C SER A 76 23.11 4.02 17.16
N ARG A 77 22.67 4.55 18.30
CA ARG A 77 23.57 4.99 19.38
C ARG A 77 24.20 3.83 20.15
N PHE A 78 23.56 2.66 20.17
CA PHE A 78 23.96 1.49 20.94
C PHE A 78 24.53 0.35 20.06
N ILE A 79 24.18 0.35 18.77
CA ILE A 79 24.54 -0.71 17.82
C ILE A 79 25.29 -0.08 16.64
N PRO A 80 26.35 -0.72 16.09
CA PRO A 80 27.01 -0.21 14.89
C PRO A 80 26.04 -0.07 13.73
N ILE A 81 26.22 0.99 12.94
CA ILE A 81 25.28 1.38 11.89
C ILE A 81 25.11 0.31 10.80
N GLU A 82 26.13 -0.50 10.56
CA GLU A 82 26.08 -1.64 9.64
C GLU A 82 25.02 -2.67 10.05
N TYR A 83 24.93 -3.00 11.34
CA TYR A 83 23.90 -3.91 11.83
C TYR A 83 22.50 -3.30 11.77
N CYS A 84 22.36 -1.99 12.01
CA CYS A 84 21.10 -1.28 11.80
C CYS A 84 20.64 -1.36 10.34
N TYR A 85 21.57 -1.23 9.40
CA TYR A 85 21.29 -1.34 7.97
C TYR A 85 20.82 -2.74 7.58
N TRP A 86 21.58 -3.78 7.95
CA TRP A 86 21.20 -5.17 7.61
C TRP A 86 19.90 -5.62 8.28
N SER A 87 19.66 -5.22 9.53
CA SER A 87 18.39 -5.52 10.21
C SER A 87 17.21 -4.78 9.62
N GLY A 88 17.36 -3.49 9.30
CA GLY A 88 16.31 -2.70 8.63
C GLY A 88 15.99 -3.25 7.24
N PHE A 89 17.02 -3.60 6.46
CA PHE A 89 16.87 -4.24 5.16
C PHE A 89 16.15 -5.59 5.28
N GLY A 90 16.56 -6.43 6.24
CA GLY A 90 15.91 -7.70 6.53
C GLY A 90 14.43 -7.53 6.92
N LEU A 91 14.11 -6.55 7.78
CA LEU A 91 12.73 -6.23 8.14
C LEU A 91 11.91 -5.77 6.94
N ALA A 92 12.45 -4.91 6.08
CA ALA A 92 11.75 -4.46 4.87
C ALA A 92 11.40 -5.65 3.95
N PHE A 93 12.36 -6.54 3.70
CA PHE A 93 12.15 -7.74 2.87
C PHE A 93 11.19 -8.74 3.53
N LEU A 94 11.24 -8.89 4.86
CA LEU A 94 10.29 -9.73 5.60
C LEU A 94 8.86 -9.19 5.50
N ILE A 95 8.66 -7.89 5.65
CA ILE A 95 7.36 -7.24 5.48
C ILE A 95 6.87 -7.42 4.04
N LEU A 96 7.74 -7.22 3.06
CA LEU A 96 7.42 -7.37 1.64
C LEU A 96 7.02 -8.82 1.31
N PHE A 97 7.76 -9.80 1.83
CA PHE A 97 7.43 -11.21 1.69
C PHE A 97 6.10 -11.54 2.40
N GLY A 98 5.90 -11.04 3.63
CA GLY A 98 4.67 -11.21 4.39
C GLY A 98 3.43 -10.65 3.68
N MET A 99 3.55 -9.46 3.08
CA MET A 99 2.52 -8.88 2.22
C MET A 99 2.25 -9.76 1.00
N GLY A 100 3.30 -10.34 0.39
CA GLY A 100 3.15 -11.28 -0.72
C GLY A 100 2.44 -12.57 -0.33
N LEU A 101 2.74 -13.13 0.85
CA LEU A 101 2.02 -14.27 1.41
C LEU A 101 0.54 -13.92 1.65
N PHE A 102 0.27 -12.75 2.22
CA PHE A 102 -1.09 -12.27 2.50
C PHE A 102 -1.90 -12.13 1.21
N LEU A 103 -1.35 -11.48 0.19
CA LEU A 103 -2.01 -11.34 -1.11
C LEU A 103 -2.23 -12.70 -1.77
N GLY A 104 -1.25 -13.60 -1.69
CA GLY A 104 -1.38 -14.97 -2.19
C GLY A 104 -2.54 -15.72 -1.54
N ARG A 105 -2.74 -15.52 -0.23
CA ARG A 105 -3.83 -16.13 0.54
C ARG A 105 -5.19 -15.59 0.11
N VAL A 106 -5.32 -14.28 -0.04
CA VAL A 106 -6.57 -13.62 -0.46
C VAL A 106 -6.92 -14.02 -1.90
N SER A 107 -5.94 -14.07 -2.80
CA SER A 107 -6.13 -14.46 -4.21
C SER A 107 -6.23 -15.96 -4.45
N ARG A 108 -6.22 -16.80 -3.40
CA ARG A 108 -6.21 -18.29 -3.50
C ARG A 108 -5.12 -18.85 -4.43
N THR A 109 -3.96 -18.20 -4.47
CA THR A 109 -2.79 -18.64 -5.25
C THR A 109 -1.75 -19.29 -4.34
N ASN A 110 -0.67 -19.81 -4.92
CA ASN A 110 0.43 -20.37 -4.15
C ASN A 110 1.10 -19.26 -3.31
N LEU A 111 0.99 -19.37 -1.99
CA LEU A 111 1.48 -18.42 -1.01
C LEU A 111 2.96 -18.08 -1.21
N VAL A 112 3.80 -19.12 -1.27
CA VAL A 112 5.26 -18.98 -1.36
C VAL A 112 5.64 -18.31 -2.67
N LEU A 113 4.98 -18.69 -3.77
CA LEU A 113 5.23 -18.10 -5.08
C LEU A 113 4.85 -16.60 -5.09
N SER A 114 3.74 -16.23 -4.45
CA SER A 114 3.33 -14.83 -4.31
C SER A 114 4.33 -14.03 -3.47
N GLY A 115 4.80 -14.60 -2.35
CA GLY A 115 5.87 -14.01 -1.54
C GLY A 115 7.16 -13.78 -2.33
N ILE A 116 7.62 -14.79 -3.08
CA ILE A 116 8.84 -14.69 -3.91
C ILE A 116 8.66 -13.64 -5.01
N LYS A 117 7.51 -13.59 -5.69
CA LYS A 117 7.23 -12.55 -6.70
C LYS A 117 7.37 -11.14 -6.11
N MET A 118 6.89 -10.95 -4.89
CA MET A 118 6.95 -9.66 -4.22
C MET A 118 8.40 -9.31 -3.80
N LEU A 119 9.19 -10.29 -3.35
CA LEU A 119 10.62 -10.12 -3.11
C LEU A 119 11.39 -9.76 -4.38
N LEU A 120 11.09 -10.41 -5.51
CA LEU A 120 11.69 -10.10 -6.81
C LEU A 120 11.37 -8.68 -7.26
N ALA A 121 10.13 -8.22 -7.06
CA ALA A 121 9.75 -6.85 -7.34
C ALA A 121 10.55 -5.85 -6.48
N GLY A 122 10.70 -6.12 -5.18
CA GLY A 122 11.54 -5.32 -4.29
C GLY A 122 13.01 -5.31 -4.70
N GLY A 123 13.57 -6.47 -5.00
CA GLY A 123 14.94 -6.61 -5.51
C GLY A 123 15.16 -5.88 -6.83
N PHE A 124 14.16 -5.89 -7.73
CA PHE A 124 14.20 -5.14 -8.98
C PHE A 124 14.25 -3.62 -8.74
N VAL A 125 13.44 -3.10 -7.81
CA VAL A 125 13.48 -1.68 -7.42
C VAL A 125 14.84 -1.31 -6.81
N VAL A 126 15.39 -2.16 -5.94
CA VAL A 126 16.73 -1.93 -5.39
C VAL A 126 17.79 -1.92 -6.51
N GLY A 127 17.71 -2.86 -7.45
CA GLY A 127 18.60 -2.90 -8.62
C GLY A 127 18.51 -1.65 -9.48
N LEU A 128 17.29 -1.16 -9.77
CA LEU A 128 17.09 0.11 -10.47
C LEU A 128 17.64 1.29 -9.70
N SER A 129 17.44 1.35 -8.38
CA SER A 129 17.97 2.41 -7.54
C SER A 129 19.50 2.45 -7.57
N LEU A 130 20.15 1.28 -7.50
CA LEU A 130 21.61 1.17 -7.59
C LEU A 130 22.12 1.57 -8.98
N LEU A 131 21.41 1.20 -10.04
CA LEU A 131 21.74 1.60 -11.41
C LEU A 131 21.70 3.12 -11.57
N LEU A 132 20.65 3.76 -11.05
CA LEU A 132 20.53 5.22 -11.08
C LEU A 132 21.67 5.89 -10.30
N THR A 133 22.00 5.39 -9.10
CA THR A 133 23.10 5.94 -8.28
C THR A 133 24.48 5.75 -8.93
N LEU A 134 24.64 4.77 -9.82
CA LEU A 134 25.90 4.55 -10.56
C LEU A 134 26.03 5.50 -11.77
N MET A 135 24.91 6.00 -12.30
CA MET A 135 24.87 6.91 -13.44
C MET A 135 25.05 8.38 -13.05
N ASP A 136 24.79 8.71 -11.78
CA ASP A 136 25.06 10.02 -11.16
C ASP A 136 26.52 10.11 -10.64
#